data_AF-A0A1Y4E353-F1
#
_entry.id   AF-A0A1Y4E353-F1
#
_cell.length_a   1.000
_cell.length_b   1.000
_cell.length_c   1.000
_cell.angle_alpha   90.00
_cell.angle_beta   90.00
_cell.angle_gamma   90.00
#
_symmetry.space_group_name_H-M   'P 1'
#
loop_
_entity.id
_entity.type
_entity.pdbx_description
1 polymer ?
#
loop_
_entity_poly.entity_id
_entity_poly.type
_entity_poly.pdbx_seq_one_letter_code
_entity_poly.pdbx_strand_id
1 'polypeptide(L)'
;MISLVDAVAGVVKASGVRDVYVCAPSALLCSEPVVVRWRGFTRESRQPDEERGVAELEVLVVRDEDLDAARAASACERALRAASREDLNESLDGVRVLGVDTCPLERVCTDRSGRAVWRVRCLLTVAREM
;
A
#
# COMPACT_ATOMS: atom_id res chain seq x y z
N MET A 1 -18.17 -0.40 2.98
CA MET A 1 -17.08 -0.99 3.77
C MET A 1 -15.82 -0.91 2.93
N ILE A 2 -14.80 -0.20 3.41
CA ILE A 2 -13.54 0.05 2.68
C ILE A 2 -12.49 -0.91 3.24
N SER A 3 -11.73 -1.56 2.37
CA SER A 3 -10.67 -2.49 2.81
C SER A 3 -9.39 -1.74 3.21
N LEU A 4 -8.47 -2.39 3.93
CA LEU A 4 -7.14 -1.83 4.19
C LEU A 4 -6.41 -1.44 2.89
N VAL A 5 -6.64 -2.17 1.80
CA VAL A 5 -6.06 -1.87 0.49
C VAL A 5 -6.59 -0.53 -0.05
N ASP A 6 -7.89 -0.30 0.10
CA ASP A 6 -8.54 0.94 -0.33
C ASP A 6 -8.10 2.14 0.53
N ALA A 7 -7.96 1.95 1.84
CA ALA A 7 -7.46 3.00 2.75
C ALA A 7 -6.03 3.42 2.39
N VAL A 8 -5.13 2.45 2.18
CA VAL A 8 -3.75 2.70 1.73
C VAL A 8 -3.73 3.36 0.35
N ALA A 9 -4.55 2.91 -0.59
CA ALA A 9 -4.69 3.56 -1.89
C ALA A 9 -5.19 5.00 -1.79
N GLY A 10 -6.12 5.29 -0.86
CA GLY A 10 -6.63 6.62 -0.57
C GLY A 10 -5.54 7.56 -0.08
N VAL A 11 -4.72 7.13 0.88
CA VAL A 11 -3.57 7.89 1.39
C VAL A 11 -2.58 8.22 0.28
N VAL A 12 -2.23 7.23 -0.54
CA VAL A 12 -1.29 7.43 -1.66
C VAL A 12 -1.87 8.43 -2.67
N LYS A 13 -3.16 8.34 -3.01
CA LYS A 13 -3.85 9.32 -3.87
C LYS A 13 -3.86 10.72 -3.27
N ALA A 14 -4.15 10.86 -1.97
CA ALA A 14 -4.23 12.15 -1.28
C ALA A 14 -2.89 12.90 -1.29
N SER A 15 -1.76 12.18 -1.37
CA SER A 15 -0.42 12.77 -1.53
C SER A 15 -0.11 13.32 -2.94
N GLY A 16 -1.04 13.16 -3.89
CA GLY A 16 -0.89 13.61 -5.28
C GLY A 16 -0.32 12.56 -6.24
N VAL A 17 -0.08 11.34 -5.78
CA VAL A 17 0.28 10.22 -6.66
C VAL A 17 -0.94 9.84 -7.52
N ARG A 18 -0.73 9.80 -8.83
CA ARG A 18 -1.78 9.49 -9.81
C ARG A 18 -1.78 8.01 -10.18
N ASP A 19 -2.84 7.58 -10.88
CA ASP A 19 -2.94 6.24 -11.46
C ASP A 19 -2.80 5.13 -10.42
N VAL A 20 -3.40 5.36 -9.24
CA VAL A 20 -3.39 4.43 -8.11
C VAL A 20 -4.60 3.50 -8.18
N TYR A 21 -4.33 2.20 -8.25
CA TYR A 21 -5.32 1.14 -8.36
C TYR A 21 -5.13 0.10 -7.24
N VAL A 22 -6.22 -0.57 -6.87
CA VAL A 22 -6.20 -1.71 -5.92
C VAL A 22 -6.13 -3.07 -6.63
N CYS A 23 -6.21 -3.04 -7.96
CA CYS A 23 -6.02 -4.17 -8.86
C CYS A 23 -5.25 -3.69 -10.09
N ALA A 24 -4.34 -4.51 -10.62
CA ALA A 24 -3.54 -4.11 -11.77
C ALA A 24 -4.45 -3.88 -13.00
N PRO A 25 -4.46 -2.66 -13.59
CA PRO A 25 -5.22 -2.41 -14.80
C PRO A 25 -4.57 -3.08 -16.00
N SER A 26 -5.32 -3.18 -17.11
CA SER A 26 -4.72 -3.48 -18.41
C SER A 26 -3.71 -2.40 -18.79
N ALA A 27 -2.57 -2.78 -19.35
CA ALA A 27 -1.56 -1.84 -19.87
C ALA A 27 -2.10 -0.93 -20.99
N LEU A 28 -3.21 -1.31 -21.64
CA LEU A 28 -3.92 -0.47 -22.62
C LEU A 28 -4.69 0.67 -21.96
N LEU A 29 -5.07 0.54 -20.69
CA LEU A 29 -5.78 1.56 -19.92
C LEU A 29 -4.80 2.47 -19.16
N CYS A 30 -3.76 1.87 -18.58
CA CYS A 30 -2.71 2.59 -17.88
C CYS A 30 -1.41 1.80 -18.02
N SER A 31 -0.42 2.37 -18.71
CA SER A 31 0.89 1.78 -18.92
C SER A 31 1.79 1.87 -17.69
N GLU A 32 1.57 2.88 -16.84
CA GLU A 32 2.42 3.21 -15.70
C GLU A 32 1.62 3.26 -14.38
N PRO A 33 0.94 2.17 -13.99
CA PRO A 33 0.10 2.20 -12.80
C PRO A 33 0.93 2.20 -11.50
N VAL A 34 0.29 2.70 -10.45
CA VAL A 34 0.63 2.39 -9.06
C VAL A 34 -0.40 1.42 -8.53
N VAL A 35 0.00 0.24 -8.08
CA VAL A 35 -0.93 -0.82 -7.66
C VAL A 35 -0.72 -1.17 -6.19
N VAL A 36 -1.74 -0.95 -5.37
CA VAL A 36 -1.77 -1.38 -3.97
C VAL A 36 -2.33 -2.80 -3.89
N ARG A 37 -1.63 -3.70 -3.19
CA ARG A 37 -1.98 -5.11 -3.08
C ARG A 37 -1.91 -5.59 -1.64
N TRP A 38 -2.88 -6.42 -1.27
CA TRP A 38 -2.84 -7.20 -0.04
C TRP A 38 -1.85 -8.37 -0.15
N ARG A 39 -1.08 -8.63 0.90
CA ARG A 39 -0.21 -9.82 0.99
C ARG A 39 -0.63 -10.80 2.06
N GLY A 40 -1.20 -10.32 3.14
CA GLY A 40 -1.64 -11.19 4.20
C GLY A 40 -1.80 -10.47 5.52
N PHE A 41 -2.28 -11.23 6.49
CA PHE A 41 -2.33 -10.81 7.87
C PHE A 41 -1.68 -11.90 8.72
N THR A 42 -0.77 -11.49 9.58
CA THR A 42 -0.11 -12.34 10.56
C THR A 42 -0.63 -11.98 11.94
N ARG A 43 -1.36 -12.91 12.57
CA ARG A 43 -1.88 -12.73 13.92
C ARG A 43 -0.73 -12.73 14.92
N GLU A 44 -0.72 -11.75 15.82
CA GLU A 44 0.20 -11.69 16.96
C GLU A 44 -0.48 -12.08 18.27
N SER A 45 -1.72 -11.65 18.47
CA SER A 45 -2.47 -11.90 19.71
C SER A 45 -3.97 -12.01 19.43
N ARG A 46 -4.65 -12.84 20.22
CA ARG A 46 -6.11 -12.98 20.21
C ARG A 46 -6.64 -12.78 21.62
N GLN A 47 -7.56 -11.84 21.76
CA GLN A 47 -8.33 -11.55 22.96
C GLN A 47 -9.78 -12.02 22.74
N PRO A 48 -10.64 -12.03 23.79
CA PRO A 48 -12.02 -12.50 23.67
C PRO A 48 -12.82 -11.81 22.56
N ASP A 49 -12.68 -10.49 22.41
CA ASP A 49 -13.46 -9.66 21.48
C ASP A 49 -12.60 -8.91 20.45
N GLU A 50 -11.27 -9.10 20.48
CA GLU A 50 -10.33 -8.37 19.62
C GLU A 50 -9.20 -9.29 19.15
N GLU A 51 -8.77 -9.12 17.90
CA GLU A 51 -7.57 -9.76 17.37
C GLU A 51 -6.57 -8.71 16.90
N ARG A 52 -5.31 -8.84 17.33
CA ARG A 52 -4.22 -7.95 16.95
C ARG A 52 -3.19 -8.68 16.09
N GLY A 53 -2.66 -7.99 15.09
CA GLY A 53 -1.55 -8.48 14.31
C GLY A 53 -1.04 -7.50 13.28
N VAL A 54 -0.28 -8.02 12.32
CA VAL A 54 0.35 -7.23 11.26
C VAL A 54 -0.31 -7.56 9.93
N ALA A 55 -0.90 -6.55 9.30
CA ALA A 55 -1.36 -6.58 7.93
C ALA A 55 -0.23 -6.12 7.00
N GLU A 56 0.16 -6.96 6.04
CA GLU A 56 1.18 -6.64 5.05
C GLU A 56 0.53 -6.25 3.71
N LEU A 57 0.93 -5.08 3.20
CA LEU A 57 0.53 -4.56 1.90
C LEU A 57 1.77 -4.19 1.07
N GLU A 58 1.60 -4.22 -0.25
CA GLU A 58 2.61 -3.75 -1.20
C GLU A 58 2.03 -2.64 -2.08
N VAL A 59 2.84 -1.63 -2.36
CA VAL A 59 2.60 -0.65 -3.42
C VAL A 59 3.62 -0.93 -4.53
N LEU A 60 3.14 -1.39 -5.67
CA LEU A 60 3.94 -1.62 -6.87
C LEU A 60 3.86 -0.38 -7.76
N VAL A 61 5.00 0.19 -8.11
CA VAL A 61 5.11 1.37 -8.96
C VAL A 61 5.77 0.96 -10.27
N VAL A 62 5.05 1.17 -11.38
CA VAL A 62 5.52 0.83 -12.72
C VAL A 62 5.79 2.10 -13.50
N ARG A 63 7.02 2.32 -13.97
CA ARG A 63 7.35 3.45 -14.86
C ARG A 63 8.26 2.99 -16.00
N ASP A 64 8.23 3.71 -17.11
CA ASP A 64 9.11 3.47 -18.26
C ASP A 64 10.59 3.59 -17.84
N GLU A 65 10.95 4.62 -17.06
CA GLU A 65 12.31 4.82 -16.57
C GLU A 65 12.52 4.35 -15.13
N ASP A 66 13.66 3.70 -14.86
CA ASP A 66 13.99 3.17 -13.54
C ASP A 66 14.12 4.25 -12.46
N LEU A 67 14.75 5.38 -12.80
CA LEU A 67 14.91 6.49 -11.86
C LEU A 67 13.56 7.12 -11.49
N ASP A 68 12.64 7.21 -12.45
CA ASP A 68 11.31 7.74 -12.22
C ASP A 68 10.46 6.77 -11.41
N ALA A 69 10.58 5.46 -11.66
CA ALA A 69 9.95 4.44 -10.82
C ALA A 69 10.45 4.52 -9.36
N ALA A 70 11.76 4.68 -9.16
CA ALA A 70 12.35 4.83 -7.84
C ALA A 70 11.86 6.10 -7.11
N ARG A 71 11.80 7.24 -7.82
CA ARG A 71 11.28 8.51 -7.27
C ARG A 71 9.80 8.42 -6.91
N ALA A 72 8.99 7.81 -7.78
CA ALA A 72 7.56 7.61 -7.51
C ALA A 72 7.33 6.62 -6.36
N ALA A 73 8.12 5.55 -6.24
CA ALA A 73 8.10 4.65 -5.08
C ALA A 73 8.49 5.37 -3.78
N SER A 74 9.51 6.23 -3.81
CA SER A 74 9.87 7.08 -2.66
C SER A 74 8.76 8.07 -2.29
N ALA A 75 8.04 8.64 -3.26
CA ALA A 75 6.87 9.48 -2.98
C ALA A 75 5.75 8.70 -2.28
N CYS A 76 5.46 7.48 -2.75
CA CYS A 76 4.49 6.60 -2.10
C CYS A 76 4.91 6.25 -0.67
N GLU A 77 6.18 5.90 -0.45
CA GLU A 77 6.70 5.55 0.87
C GLU A 77 6.64 6.71 1.86
N ARG A 78 7.01 7.93 1.42
CA ARG A 78 6.86 9.14 2.23
C ARG A 78 5.40 9.43 2.56
N ALA A 79 4.48 9.23 1.62
CA ALA A 79 3.05 9.41 1.86
C ALA A 79 2.55 8.46 2.95
N LEU A 80 2.95 7.18 2.88
CA LEU A 80 2.57 6.19 3.90
C LEU A 80 3.15 6.50 5.28
N ARG A 81 4.42 6.95 5.34
CA ARG A 81 5.06 7.36 6.60
C ARG A 81 4.46 8.64 7.20
N ALA A 82 3.97 9.53 6.36
CA ALA A 82 3.35 10.79 6.79
C ALA A 82 1.86 10.64 7.11
N ALA A 83 1.24 9.53 6.74
CA ALA A 83 -0.18 9.28 6.98
C ALA A 83 -0.47 9.28 8.48
N SER A 84 -1.47 10.06 8.89
CA SER A 84 -1.96 9.96 10.25
C SER A 84 -2.76 8.67 10.41
N ARG A 85 -2.85 8.18 11.65
CA ARG A 85 -3.68 7.01 11.94
C ARG A 85 -5.15 7.35 11.75
N GLU A 86 -5.54 8.60 11.99
CA GLU A 86 -6.87 9.13 11.74
C GLU A 86 -7.24 9.00 10.25
N ASP A 87 -6.35 9.40 9.34
CA ASP A 87 -6.59 9.30 7.88
C ASP A 87 -6.84 7.86 7.42
N LEU A 88 -6.12 6.91 8.00
CA LEU A 88 -6.27 5.49 7.67
C LEU A 88 -7.54 4.88 8.29
N ASN A 89 -7.94 5.34 9.47
CA ASN A 89 -9.05 4.76 10.23
C ASN A 89 -10.42 5.36 9.89
N GLU A 90 -10.49 6.58 9.35
CA GLU A 90 -11.75 7.30 9.08
C GLU A 90 -12.78 6.45 8.29
N SER A 91 -12.29 5.59 7.40
CA SER A 91 -13.11 4.79 6.49
C SER A 91 -13.15 3.29 6.82
N LEU A 92 -12.40 2.84 7.83
CA LEU A 92 -12.33 1.42 8.20
C LEU A 92 -13.42 1.08 9.20
N ASP A 93 -14.07 -0.07 9.01
CA ASP A 93 -15.09 -0.61 9.91
C ASP A 93 -14.62 -1.97 10.44
N GLY A 94 -14.74 -2.18 11.76
CA GLY A 94 -14.25 -3.38 12.45
C GLY A 94 -12.72 -3.59 12.45
N VAL A 95 -11.93 -2.64 11.93
CA VAL A 95 -10.46 -2.68 11.93
C VAL A 95 -9.91 -1.30 12.30
N ARG A 96 -8.93 -1.28 13.19
CA ARG A 96 -8.21 -0.09 13.64
C ARG A 96 -6.70 -0.24 13.40
N VAL A 97 -6.14 0.66 12.61
CA VAL A 97 -4.69 0.82 12.42
C VAL A 97 -4.08 1.51 13.64
N LEU A 98 -3.12 0.83 14.25
CA LEU A 98 -2.39 1.24 15.45
C LEU A 98 -1.01 1.81 15.13
N GLY A 99 -0.40 1.35 14.03
CA GLY A 99 0.94 1.74 13.60
C GLY A 99 1.14 1.48 12.11
N VAL A 100 2.05 2.24 11.51
CA VAL A 100 2.43 2.15 10.09
C VAL A 100 3.94 2.11 10.01
N ASP A 101 4.46 1.04 9.44
CA ASP A 101 5.87 0.88 9.14
C ASP A 101 6.08 0.62 7.65
N THR A 102 7.21 1.06 7.12
CA THR A 102 7.61 0.77 5.73
C THR A 102 9.00 0.14 5.69
N CYS A 103 9.16 -0.83 4.80
CA CYS A 103 10.48 -1.43 4.55
C CYS A 103 11.28 -0.60 3.54
N PRO A 104 12.61 -0.82 3.43
CA PRO A 104 13.41 -0.25 2.35
C PRO A 104 12.79 -0.50 0.97
N LEU A 105 12.89 0.50 0.11
CA LEU A 105 12.43 0.42 -1.28
C LEU A 105 13.17 -0.69 -2.01
N GLU A 106 12.45 -1.44 -2.84
CA GLU A 106 13.00 -2.58 -3.56
C GLU A 106 12.74 -2.45 -5.06
N ARG A 107 13.81 -2.54 -5.86
CA ARG A 107 13.67 -2.74 -7.30
C ARG A 107 13.32 -4.20 -7.56
N VAL A 108 12.12 -4.47 -8.07
CA VAL A 108 11.61 -5.84 -8.23
C VAL A 108 12.09 -6.46 -9.53
N CYS A 109 11.80 -5.82 -10.66
CA CYS A 109 12.11 -6.34 -11.98
C CYS A 109 11.97 -5.27 -13.08
N THR A 110 12.19 -5.71 -14.31
CA THR A 110 11.64 -5.07 -15.51
C THR A 110 10.48 -5.94 -16.00
N ASP A 111 9.32 -5.35 -16.28
CA ASP A 111 8.19 -6.10 -16.84
C ASP A 111 8.43 -6.47 -18.31
N ARG A 112 7.51 -7.24 -18.91
CA ARG A 112 7.66 -7.69 -20.30
C ARG A 112 7.62 -6.56 -21.33
N SER A 113 7.16 -5.38 -20.95
CA SER A 113 7.10 -4.19 -21.81
C SER A 113 8.34 -3.29 -21.68
N GLY A 114 9.29 -3.64 -20.81
CA GLY A 114 10.51 -2.88 -20.58
C GLY A 114 10.42 -1.89 -19.42
N ARG A 115 9.31 -1.85 -18.69
CA ARG A 115 9.09 -0.90 -17.59
C ARG A 115 9.72 -1.37 -16.30
N ALA A 116 10.29 -0.45 -15.53
CA ALA A 116 10.81 -0.74 -14.21
C ALA A 116 9.67 -0.88 -13.20
N VAL A 117 9.73 -1.93 -12.38
CA VAL A 117 8.80 -2.17 -11.28
C VAL A 117 9.52 -2.02 -9.95
N TRP A 118 9.04 -1.10 -9.13
CA TRP A 118 9.52 -0.88 -7.77
C TRP A 118 8.44 -1.24 -6.75
N ARG A 119 8.86 -1.69 -5.57
CA ARG A 119 7.98 -2.08 -4.47
C ARG A 119 8.24 -1.22 -3.24
N VAL A 120 7.16 -0.74 -2.64
CA VAL A 120 7.10 -0.29 -1.25
C VAL A 120 6.35 -1.35 -0.46
N ARG A 121 6.94 -1.89 0.59
CA ARG A 121 6.21 -2.74 1.55
C ARG A 121 5.77 -1.91 2.73
N CYS A 122 4.51 -2.08 3.10
CA CYS A 122 3.88 -1.41 4.23
C CYS A 122 3.36 -2.46 5.20
N LEU A 123 3.75 -2.32 6.46
CA LEU A 123 3.32 -3.17 7.56
C LEU A 123 2.41 -2.32 8.45
N LEU A 124 1.14 -2.70 8.52
CA LEU A 124 0.17 -2.04 9.38
C LEU A 124 -0.03 -2.90 10.62
N THR A 125 0.30 -2.38 11.79
CA THR A 125 -0.17 -3.00 13.03
C THR A 125 -1.65 -2.69 13.16
N VAL A 126 -2.51 -3.70 13.20
CA VAL A 126 -3.96 -3.53 13.26
C VAL A 126 -4.57 -4.32 14.41
N ALA A 127 -5.65 -3.79 14.96
CA ALA A 127 -6.60 -4.50 15.81
C ALA A 127 -7.90 -4.65 15.04
N ARG A 128 -8.54 -5.82 15.10
CA ARG A 128 -9.86 -6.06 14.51
C ARG A 128 -10.83 -6.55 15.57
N GLU A 129 -12.04 -6.04 15.54
CA GLU A 129 -13.14 -6.52 16.37
C GLU A 129 -13.59 -7.90 15.83
N MET A 130 -13.96 -8.81 16.73
CA MET A 130 -14.32 -10.20 16.41
C MET A 130 -15.82 -10.45 16.42
#